data_AF-A0A2R6MVL2-F1
#
_entry.id   AF-A0A2R6MVL2-F1
#
_cell.length_a   1.000
_cell.length_b   1.000
_cell.length_c   1.000
_cell.angle_alpha   90.00
_cell.angle_beta   90.00
_cell.angle_gamma   90.00
#
_symmetry.space_group_name_H-M   'P 1'
#
loop_
_entity.id
_entity.type
_entity.pdbx_description
1 polymer ?
#
loop_
_entity_poly.entity_id
_entity_poly.type
_entity_poly.pdbx_seq_one_letter_code
_entity_poly.pdbx_strand_id
1 'polypeptide(L)'
;MGAVVEEEPEARAVSFDPRTLRVNTHRITDYITNPTRRIYEVRLGSGRAVHVTEDHNLFTIDEHGAVKRVPSEAAEGQFVMVPDSLPDPPAEERRIDLLDIVDPADTTLYASDGFGTVDWSRVPDGSKQFYESAESLPMPAVHRPETPEDVDVAFKQSDQKLPRHVPLSREFGWALGFYVAEGFARRTQIQVGNTERDHLDRFAAFFRRYDTSLSWNEREEVTVLTVCSALWSRLFRDLAGTGAQKTVSARALNWSDEVLDGLLEGLLDGDGRRRDTRDTLYTTSEDLANAAAYLGTRLGRPTSMYARERENQIPTSDVAWEGTEWAVDFYERDRAHKRGQYVPNPSALLRTLREESGTTMAEAADAMGYASPSSVSNVENEEYRTVKRTTLSRMRDAYREHGADTTRLDQLLAGGVRFERVTAVERTDRVEPTYDLEVQPDGRRIENLCDPGYRGQITLELSNLGAAPVALSPGMRISQVTFTELTSPAERPYGAERGSKYQGQEGPQASRIGGDDEFGGDQTDAGGER
;
A
#
# COMPACT_ATOMS: atom_id res chain seq x y z
N MET A 1 -6.18 -32.34 22.19
CA MET A 1 -6.41 -31.60 20.93
C MET A 1 -6.57 -30.15 21.31
N GLY A 2 -5.48 -29.38 21.29
CA GLY A 2 -5.57 -27.92 21.36
C GLY A 2 -5.99 -27.45 19.97
N ALA A 3 -7.07 -26.68 19.90
CA ALA A 3 -7.41 -25.98 18.68
C ALA A 3 -6.21 -25.11 18.29
N VAL A 4 -5.74 -25.28 17.05
CA VAL A 4 -4.88 -24.29 16.41
C VAL A 4 -5.70 -23.00 16.47
N VAL A 5 -5.29 -22.05 17.30
CA VAL A 5 -5.75 -20.68 17.17
C VAL A 5 -5.24 -20.30 15.78
N GLU A 6 -6.12 -20.29 14.79
CA GLU A 6 -5.84 -19.59 13.55
C GLU A 6 -5.56 -18.15 13.98
N GLU A 7 -4.30 -17.77 14.04
CA GLU A 7 -3.92 -16.37 14.22
C GLU A 7 -4.56 -15.63 13.06
N GLU A 8 -5.61 -14.84 13.34
CA GLU A 8 -6.19 -13.95 12.35
C GLU A 8 -5.03 -13.13 11.76
N PRO A 9 -4.80 -13.18 10.44
CA PRO A 9 -3.68 -12.51 9.85
C PRO A 9 -3.76 -11.01 10.18
N GLU A 10 -2.68 -10.46 10.73
CA GLU A 10 -2.61 -9.03 11.04
C GLU A 10 -2.57 -8.22 9.74
N ALA A 11 -3.73 -7.89 9.20
CA ALA A 11 -3.88 -7.13 7.98
C ALA A 11 -3.99 -5.63 8.28
N ARG A 12 -3.44 -4.82 7.38
CA ARG A 12 -3.43 -3.37 7.53
C ARG A 12 -3.73 -2.68 6.20
N ALA A 13 -4.40 -1.54 6.27
CA ALA A 13 -4.75 -0.70 5.12
C ALA A 13 -4.08 0.67 5.24
N VAL A 14 -3.69 1.22 4.09
CA VAL A 14 -3.26 2.61 4.00
C VAL A 14 -4.50 3.50 3.87
N SER A 15 -4.68 4.45 4.78
CA SER A 15 -5.77 5.42 4.75
C SER A 15 -5.28 6.83 5.03
N PHE A 16 -6.11 7.83 4.74
CA PHE A 16 -5.83 9.23 5.06
C PHE A 16 -6.80 9.76 6.10
N ASP A 17 -6.33 10.67 6.96
CA ASP A 17 -7.20 11.42 7.88
C ASP A 17 -7.87 12.59 7.12
N PRO A 18 -9.21 12.67 7.03
CA PRO A 18 -9.88 13.76 6.31
C PRO A 18 -9.57 15.18 6.83
N ARG A 19 -9.21 15.30 8.11
CA ARG A 19 -8.89 16.59 8.75
C ARG A 19 -7.47 17.03 8.44
N THR A 20 -6.49 16.14 8.59
CA THR A 20 -5.07 16.51 8.40
C THR A 20 -4.52 16.15 7.02
N LEU A 21 -5.24 15.31 6.27
CA LEU A 21 -4.86 14.65 5.03
C LEU A 21 -3.66 13.70 5.14
N ARG A 22 -3.14 13.48 6.35
CA ARG A 22 -2.03 12.56 6.64
C ARG A 22 -2.39 11.14 6.26
N VAL A 23 -1.50 10.52 5.50
CA VAL A 23 -1.59 9.12 5.08
C VAL A 23 -0.83 8.24 6.07
N ASN A 24 -1.50 7.24 6.63
CA ASN A 24 -0.95 6.31 7.61
C ASN A 24 -1.47 4.89 7.38
N THR A 25 -0.85 3.92 8.06
CA THR A 25 -1.23 2.51 8.02
C THR A 25 -2.05 2.14 9.26
N HIS A 26 -3.21 1.53 9.06
CA HIS A 26 -4.18 1.21 10.11
C HIS A 26 -4.59 -0.26 10.06
N ARG A 27 -4.94 -0.85 11.22
CA ARG A 27 -5.36 -2.24 11.30
C ARG A 27 -6.71 -2.42 10.60
N ILE A 28 -6.81 -3.48 9.80
CA ILE A 28 -8.09 -3.99 9.29
C ILE A 28 -8.65 -4.88 10.39
N THR A 29 -9.87 -4.60 10.82
CA THR A 29 -10.50 -5.30 11.95
C THR A 29 -11.64 -6.20 11.57
N ASP A 30 -12.22 -5.95 10.39
CA ASP A 30 -13.25 -6.79 9.83
C ASP A 30 -13.33 -6.57 8.31
N TYR A 31 -14.05 -7.43 7.62
CA TYR A 31 -14.41 -7.26 6.23
C TYR A 31 -15.87 -7.66 6.00
N ILE A 32 -16.54 -6.93 5.12
CA ILE A 32 -17.95 -7.15 4.79
C ILE A 32 -18.00 -7.72 3.38
N THR A 33 -18.73 -8.83 3.21
CA THR A 33 -19.09 -9.35 1.89
C THR A 33 -20.52 -8.95 1.58
N ASN A 34 -20.68 -8.16 0.53
CA ASN A 34 -21.96 -7.65 0.06
C ASN A 34 -22.50 -8.50 -1.10
N PRO A 35 -23.82 -8.43 -1.37
CA PRO A 35 -24.43 -9.09 -2.52
C PRO A 35 -23.81 -8.68 -3.85
N THR A 36 -24.00 -9.52 -4.87
CA THR A 36 -23.45 -9.27 -6.20
C THR A 36 -23.95 -7.95 -6.79
N ARG A 37 -23.04 -7.09 -7.22
CA ARG A 37 -23.35 -5.81 -7.86
C ARG A 37 -22.67 -5.70 -9.22
N ARG A 38 -23.19 -4.82 -10.07
CA ARG A 38 -22.56 -4.43 -11.34
C ARG A 38 -21.28 -3.66 -11.01
N ILE A 39 -20.17 -4.02 -11.65
CA ILE A 39 -18.87 -3.39 -11.45
C ILE A 39 -18.60 -2.32 -12.50
N TYR A 40 -18.05 -1.20 -12.05
CA TYR A 40 -17.54 -0.10 -12.85
C TYR A 40 -16.01 -0.05 -12.70
N GLU A 41 -15.32 0.29 -13.77
CA GLU A 41 -13.89 0.56 -13.78
C GLU A 41 -13.68 2.08 -13.81
N VAL A 42 -13.01 2.60 -12.79
CA VAL A 42 -12.59 4.01 -12.74
C VAL A 42 -11.12 4.08 -13.11
N ARG A 43 -10.79 4.80 -14.18
CA ARG A 43 -9.40 5.01 -14.63
C ARG A 43 -8.94 6.44 -14.36
N LEU A 44 -7.72 6.58 -13.85
CA LEU A 44 -7.06 7.85 -13.58
C LEU A 44 -6.06 8.20 -14.70
N GLY A 45 -5.74 9.48 -14.83
CA GLY A 45 -4.78 9.95 -15.85
C GLY A 45 -3.34 9.45 -15.67
N SER A 46 -3.01 8.82 -14.55
CA SER A 46 -1.76 8.09 -14.33
C SER A 46 -1.78 6.67 -14.89
N GLY A 47 -2.93 6.15 -15.32
CA GLY A 47 -3.13 4.74 -15.69
C GLY A 47 -3.56 3.85 -14.52
N ARG A 48 -3.63 4.38 -13.29
CA ARG A 48 -4.26 3.65 -12.17
C ARG A 48 -5.72 3.37 -12.47
N ALA A 49 -6.16 2.16 -12.16
CA ALA A 49 -7.56 1.77 -12.29
C ALA A 49 -8.04 1.10 -11.00
N VAL A 50 -9.34 1.22 -10.73
CA VAL A 50 -10.00 0.50 -9.64
C VAL A 50 -11.37 0.01 -10.08
N HIS A 51 -11.71 -1.21 -9.66
CA HIS A 51 -13.03 -1.82 -9.87
C HIS A 51 -13.90 -1.59 -8.64
N VAL A 52 -15.05 -0.94 -8.83
CA VAL A 52 -15.92 -0.47 -7.75
C VAL A 52 -17.40 -0.56 -8.13
N THR A 53 -18.29 -0.43 -7.15
CA THR A 53 -19.72 -0.24 -7.43
C THR A 53 -20.00 1.18 -7.94
N GLU A 54 -21.15 1.35 -8.59
CA GLU A 54 -21.65 2.64 -9.10
C GLU A 54 -21.60 3.76 -8.05
N ASP A 55 -21.98 3.43 -6.82
CA ASP A 55 -22.15 4.31 -5.66
C ASP A 55 -20.91 4.38 -4.75
N HIS A 56 -19.80 3.73 -5.12
CA HIS A 56 -18.59 3.73 -4.30
C HIS A 56 -17.99 5.14 -4.23
N ASN A 57 -17.58 5.56 -3.03
CA ASN A 57 -17.12 6.91 -2.78
C ASN A 57 -15.63 7.07 -3.11
N LEU A 58 -15.33 7.97 -4.03
CA LEU A 58 -14.02 8.58 -4.20
C LEU A 58 -13.98 9.91 -3.45
N PHE A 59 -12.79 10.46 -3.21
CA PHE A 59 -12.61 11.66 -2.39
C PHE A 59 -11.96 12.78 -3.18
N THR A 60 -12.42 14.01 -2.99
CA THR A 60 -11.85 15.25 -3.53
C THR A 60 -11.94 16.35 -2.47
N ILE A 61 -11.68 17.62 -2.81
CA ILE A 61 -11.97 18.77 -1.94
C ILE A 61 -13.02 19.69 -2.55
N ASP A 62 -13.73 20.42 -1.69
CA ASP A 62 -14.62 21.51 -2.09
C ASP A 62 -13.89 22.87 -2.14
N GLU A 63 -14.63 23.95 -2.43
CA GLU A 63 -14.12 25.33 -2.50
C GLU A 63 -13.58 25.85 -1.16
N HIS A 64 -13.97 25.25 -0.03
CA HIS A 64 -13.43 25.56 1.31
C HIS A 64 -12.21 24.69 1.64
N GLY A 65 -11.78 23.83 0.72
CA GLY A 65 -10.71 22.88 0.90
C GLY A 65 -11.09 21.70 1.78
N ALA A 66 -12.36 21.52 2.17
CA ALA A 66 -12.82 20.39 2.98
C ALA A 66 -12.98 19.12 2.14
N VAL A 67 -12.83 17.94 2.75
CA VAL A 67 -12.96 16.66 2.02
C VAL A 67 -14.41 16.46 1.58
N LYS A 68 -14.57 16.19 0.29
CA LYS A 68 -15.85 15.94 -0.37
C LYS A 68 -15.86 14.55 -0.98
N ARG A 69 -16.98 13.83 -0.82
CA ARG A 69 -17.22 12.54 -1.47
C ARG A 69 -17.79 12.72 -2.87
N VAL A 70 -17.38 11.85 -3.78
CA VAL A 70 -17.88 11.79 -5.16
C VAL A 70 -18.20 10.32 -5.45
N PRO A 71 -19.46 9.98 -5.80
CA PRO A 71 -19.78 8.63 -6.21
C PRO A 71 -19.07 8.31 -7.53
N SER A 72 -18.69 7.05 -7.71
CA SER A 72 -17.87 6.61 -8.84
C SER A 72 -18.48 6.94 -10.19
N GLU A 73 -19.80 6.79 -10.35
CA GLU A 73 -20.52 7.17 -11.58
C GLU A 73 -20.40 8.66 -11.97
N ALA A 74 -20.23 9.55 -10.98
CA ALA A 74 -20.15 11.00 -11.19
C ALA A 74 -18.70 11.50 -11.16
N ALA A 75 -17.73 10.59 -11.08
CA ALA A 75 -16.33 10.95 -10.87
C ALA A 75 -15.61 11.36 -12.15
N GLU A 76 -16.14 11.04 -13.34
CA GLU A 76 -15.47 11.36 -14.60
C GLU A 76 -15.16 12.86 -14.73
N GLY A 77 -13.90 13.18 -15.02
CA GLY A 77 -13.41 14.56 -15.12
C GLY A 77 -13.12 15.23 -13.78
N GLN A 78 -13.48 14.64 -12.64
CA GLN A 78 -13.12 15.12 -11.30
C GLN A 78 -11.65 14.81 -10.99
N PHE A 79 -11.09 15.57 -10.06
CA PHE A 79 -9.75 15.34 -9.51
C PHE A 79 -9.88 14.67 -8.14
N VAL A 80 -9.53 13.39 -8.06
CA VAL A 80 -9.68 12.56 -6.86
C VAL A 80 -8.35 12.42 -6.11
N MET A 81 -8.45 12.25 -4.80
CA MET A 81 -7.33 12.05 -3.91
C MET A 81 -6.70 10.69 -4.13
N VAL A 82 -5.37 10.67 -4.20
CA VAL A 82 -4.54 9.47 -4.15
C VAL A 82 -3.37 9.72 -3.20
N PRO A 83 -2.78 8.69 -2.59
CA PRO A 83 -1.58 8.87 -1.77
C PRO A 83 -0.45 9.45 -2.62
N ASP A 84 0.23 10.47 -2.09
CA ASP A 84 1.40 11.04 -2.73
C ASP A 84 2.60 10.09 -2.61
N SER A 85 2.79 9.53 -1.42
CA SER A 85 3.65 8.38 -1.14
C SER A 85 2.92 7.38 -0.25
N LEU A 86 3.38 6.13 -0.24
CA LEU A 86 2.93 5.15 0.76
C LEU A 86 3.72 5.37 2.07
N PRO A 87 3.10 5.20 3.24
CA PRO A 87 3.77 5.31 4.51
C PRO A 87 4.76 4.15 4.72
N ASP A 88 5.71 4.34 5.63
CA ASP A 88 6.58 3.26 6.09
C ASP A 88 5.78 2.13 6.73
N PRO A 89 6.27 0.87 6.61
CA PRO A 89 5.64 -0.24 7.28
C PRO A 89 5.72 -0.06 8.81
N PRO A 90 4.68 -0.45 9.56
CA PRO A 90 4.70 -0.37 11.02
C PRO A 90 5.83 -1.21 11.65
N ALA A 91 6.17 -2.33 11.00
CA ALA A 91 7.29 -3.18 11.34
C ALA A 91 8.09 -3.45 10.08
N GLU A 92 9.32 -2.93 10.06
CA GLU A 92 10.27 -3.13 8.98
C GLU A 92 10.87 -4.55 9.05
N GLU A 93 10.75 -5.31 7.97
CA GLU A 93 11.43 -6.59 7.84
C GLU A 93 12.86 -6.37 7.38
N ARG A 94 13.83 -6.80 8.21
CA ARG A 94 15.28 -6.59 7.98
C ARG A 94 16.04 -7.83 7.51
N ARG A 95 15.43 -9.00 7.65
CA ARG A 95 16.02 -10.29 7.31
C ARG A 95 14.93 -11.27 6.93
N ILE A 96 15.23 -12.17 6.00
CA ILE A 96 14.37 -13.29 5.66
C ILE A 96 14.81 -14.50 6.48
N ASP A 97 13.90 -15.08 7.26
CA ASP A 97 14.12 -16.37 7.93
C ASP A 97 13.85 -17.51 6.92
N LEU A 98 14.90 -18.20 6.50
CA LEU A 98 14.82 -19.29 5.53
C LEU A 98 13.92 -20.43 6.00
N LEU A 99 13.76 -20.60 7.31
CA LEU A 99 12.92 -21.65 7.87
C LEU A 99 11.43 -21.42 7.64
N ASP A 100 11.02 -20.22 7.25
CA ASP A 100 9.63 -19.92 6.82
C ASP A 100 9.38 -20.30 5.35
N ILE A 101 10.43 -20.62 4.60
CA ILE A 101 10.39 -20.77 3.14
C ILE A 101 10.70 -22.21 2.71
N VAL A 102 11.60 -22.87 3.42
CA VAL A 102 12.03 -24.25 3.11
C VAL A 102 11.04 -25.29 3.63
N ASP A 103 10.97 -26.43 2.95
CA ASP A 103 10.21 -27.58 3.45
C ASP A 103 10.99 -28.24 4.60
N PRO A 104 10.42 -28.34 5.82
CA PRO A 104 11.09 -29.01 6.93
C PRO A 104 11.48 -30.46 6.61
N ALA A 105 10.68 -31.19 5.83
CA ALA A 105 10.94 -32.59 5.51
C ALA A 105 12.22 -32.79 4.70
N ASP A 106 12.64 -31.80 3.91
CA ASP A 106 13.82 -31.86 3.05
C ASP A 106 15.00 -31.03 3.57
N THR A 107 14.90 -30.48 4.78
CA THR A 107 15.87 -29.53 5.33
C THR A 107 16.70 -30.13 6.47
N THR A 108 18.00 -29.83 6.47
CA THR A 108 18.96 -30.14 7.53
C THR A 108 19.51 -28.82 8.08
N LEU A 109 19.55 -28.70 9.41
CA LEU A 109 20.12 -27.58 10.13
C LEU A 109 21.51 -27.96 10.63
N TYR A 110 22.44 -27.01 10.65
CA TYR A 110 23.79 -27.17 11.18
C TYR A 110 24.04 -26.09 12.24
N ALA A 111 24.58 -26.47 13.40
CA ALA A 111 24.81 -25.56 14.52
C ALA A 111 26.12 -25.93 15.23
N SER A 112 27.10 -25.03 15.21
CA SER A 112 28.42 -25.27 15.84
C SER A 112 28.34 -25.37 17.37
N ASP A 113 27.41 -24.63 17.97
CA ASP A 113 27.22 -24.62 19.44
C ASP A 113 26.18 -25.67 19.89
N GLY A 114 25.75 -26.53 18.97
CA GLY A 114 24.75 -27.57 19.20
C GLY A 114 23.31 -27.07 19.17
N PHE A 115 22.39 -28.00 19.36
CA PHE A 115 20.96 -27.73 19.44
C PHE A 115 20.48 -27.87 20.89
N GLY A 116 19.45 -27.10 21.27
CA GLY A 116 18.82 -27.18 22.59
C GLY A 116 18.06 -28.50 22.78
N THR A 117 16.74 -28.44 22.85
CA THR A 117 15.92 -29.65 22.93
C THR A 117 15.79 -30.31 21.56
N VAL A 118 16.00 -31.64 21.50
CA VAL A 118 15.95 -32.43 20.27
C VAL A 118 14.96 -33.58 20.41
N ASP A 119 14.02 -33.66 19.47
CA ASP A 119 13.13 -34.81 19.31
C ASP A 119 13.80 -35.91 18.47
N TRP A 120 14.55 -36.77 19.14
CA TRP A 120 15.26 -37.89 18.50
C TRP A 120 14.33 -38.89 17.82
N SER A 121 13.03 -38.92 18.14
CA SER A 121 12.08 -39.82 17.47
C SER A 121 11.82 -39.43 16.01
N ARG A 122 12.16 -38.18 15.64
CA ARG A 122 12.04 -37.65 14.27
C ARG A 122 13.34 -37.76 13.47
N VAL A 123 14.40 -38.28 14.08
CA VAL A 123 15.66 -38.59 13.40
C VAL A 123 15.57 -40.02 12.86
N PRO A 124 15.90 -40.26 11.57
CA PRO A 124 15.86 -41.62 11.01
C PRO A 124 16.71 -42.62 11.82
N ASP A 125 16.15 -43.80 12.06
CA ASP A 125 16.81 -44.87 12.82
C ASP A 125 18.20 -45.18 12.25
N GLY A 126 19.17 -45.38 13.15
CA GLY A 126 20.57 -45.64 12.78
C GLY A 126 21.36 -44.44 12.28
N SER A 127 20.74 -43.25 12.15
CA SER A 127 21.42 -42.04 11.64
C SER A 127 21.87 -41.07 12.75
N LYS A 128 21.58 -41.37 14.02
CA LYS A 128 21.91 -40.52 15.16
C LYS A 128 23.38 -40.11 15.22
N GLN A 129 24.29 -41.09 15.14
CA GLN A 129 25.73 -40.84 15.23
C GLN A 129 26.24 -39.97 14.08
N PHE A 130 25.65 -40.12 12.88
CA PHE A 130 25.97 -39.27 11.72
C PHE A 130 25.62 -37.81 12.02
N TYR A 131 24.39 -37.54 12.45
CA TYR A 131 23.91 -36.20 12.76
C TYR A 131 24.69 -35.54 13.90
N GLU A 132 24.99 -36.28 14.97
CA GLU A 132 25.85 -35.81 16.06
C GLU A 132 27.25 -35.45 15.57
N SER A 133 27.88 -36.31 14.75
CA SER A 133 29.23 -36.07 14.24
C SER A 133 29.33 -34.91 13.25
N ALA A 134 28.22 -34.59 12.57
CA ALA A 134 28.14 -33.53 11.57
C ALA A 134 27.58 -32.22 12.16
N GLU A 135 27.37 -32.16 13.49
CA GLU A 135 26.80 -31.00 14.20
C GLU A 135 25.50 -30.52 13.54
N SER A 136 24.64 -31.48 13.18
CA SER A 136 23.47 -31.23 12.35
C SER A 136 22.25 -32.03 12.78
N LEU A 137 21.06 -31.56 12.41
CA LEU A 137 19.81 -32.26 12.65
C LEU A 137 18.84 -32.07 11.47
N PRO A 138 18.00 -33.08 11.17
CA PRO A 138 16.87 -32.85 10.29
C PRO A 138 15.94 -31.82 10.96
N MET A 139 15.51 -30.80 10.21
CA MET A 139 14.72 -29.69 10.75
C MET A 139 13.49 -30.14 11.58
N PRO A 140 12.74 -31.21 11.24
CA PRO A 140 11.60 -31.65 12.05
C PRO A 140 11.95 -32.10 13.47
N ALA A 141 13.21 -32.48 13.72
CA ALA A 141 13.69 -32.92 15.04
C ALA A 141 14.00 -31.76 16.01
N VAL A 142 13.94 -30.51 15.54
CA VAL A 142 14.15 -29.32 16.36
C VAL A 142 12.84 -28.54 16.42
N HIS A 143 12.41 -28.16 17.62
CA HIS A 143 11.24 -27.29 17.75
C HIS A 143 11.59 -25.87 17.29
N ARG A 144 10.69 -25.26 16.50
CA ARG A 144 10.90 -23.94 15.87
C ARG A 144 11.36 -22.85 16.87
N PRO A 145 10.74 -22.68 18.05
CA PRO A 145 11.15 -21.64 19.02
C PRO A 145 12.51 -21.90 19.68
N GLU A 146 12.98 -23.15 19.65
CA GLU A 146 14.25 -23.59 20.25
C GLU A 146 15.37 -23.69 19.21
N THR A 147 15.07 -23.35 17.95
CA THR A 147 16.08 -23.36 16.88
C THR A 147 17.00 -22.16 17.06
N PRO A 148 18.34 -22.36 17.17
CA PRO A 148 19.29 -21.26 17.32
C PRO A 148 19.20 -20.22 16.18
N GLU A 149 19.62 -18.99 16.48
CA GLU A 149 19.55 -17.87 15.53
C GLU A 149 20.64 -17.94 14.45
N ASP A 150 21.75 -18.57 14.77
CA ASP A 150 23.00 -18.67 14.01
C ASP A 150 23.16 -20.02 13.29
N VAL A 151 22.08 -20.79 13.14
CA VAL A 151 22.13 -22.05 12.39
C VAL A 151 22.28 -21.82 10.89
N ASP A 152 23.03 -22.71 10.27
CA ASP A 152 23.07 -22.85 8.82
C ASP A 152 21.97 -23.82 8.36
N VAL A 153 21.37 -23.48 7.22
CA VAL A 153 20.29 -24.23 6.57
C VAL A 153 20.83 -24.84 5.28
N ALA A 154 20.57 -26.13 5.07
CA ALA A 154 20.83 -26.82 3.80
C ALA A 154 19.68 -27.77 3.44
N PHE A 155 19.43 -27.97 2.15
CA PHE A 155 18.63 -29.11 1.72
C PHE A 155 19.40 -30.42 1.90
N LYS A 156 18.68 -31.52 2.13
CA LYS A 156 19.26 -32.87 2.19
C LYS A 156 20.11 -33.12 0.94
N GLN A 157 21.31 -33.67 1.15
CA GLN A 157 22.27 -34.00 0.08
C GLN A 157 22.79 -32.78 -0.71
N SER A 158 22.63 -31.56 -0.18
CA SER A 158 23.25 -30.36 -0.73
C SER A 158 24.44 -29.94 0.13
N ASP A 159 25.55 -29.65 -0.52
CA ASP A 159 26.74 -29.09 0.14
C ASP A 159 26.60 -27.57 0.39
N GLN A 160 25.64 -26.91 -0.28
CA GLN A 160 25.39 -25.49 -0.10
C GLN A 160 24.64 -25.24 1.20
N LYS A 161 25.26 -24.48 2.08
CA LYS A 161 24.67 -23.94 3.30
C LYS A 161 24.41 -22.45 3.13
N LEU A 162 23.36 -21.95 3.76
CA LEU A 162 23.11 -20.53 3.94
C LEU A 162 22.77 -20.26 5.40
N PRO A 163 23.13 -19.10 5.95
CA PRO A 163 22.67 -18.71 7.28
C PRO A 163 21.15 -18.67 7.30
N ARG A 164 20.52 -19.12 8.40
CA ARG A 164 19.07 -19.06 8.61
C ARG A 164 18.48 -17.70 8.26
N HIS A 165 19.17 -16.64 8.65
CA HIS A 165 18.73 -15.27 8.44
C HIS A 165 19.50 -14.63 7.28
N VAL A 166 18.84 -14.43 6.15
CA VAL A 166 19.40 -13.70 5.02
C VAL A 166 19.11 -12.20 5.20
N PRO A 167 20.13 -11.33 5.37
CA PRO A 167 19.91 -9.91 5.56
C PRO A 167 19.35 -9.26 4.30
N LEU A 168 18.37 -8.36 4.48
CA LEU A 168 17.82 -7.54 3.40
C LEU A 168 18.69 -6.29 3.26
N SER A 169 19.60 -6.30 2.29
CA SER A 169 20.44 -5.14 1.92
C SER A 169 20.00 -4.53 0.58
N ARG A 170 20.54 -3.34 0.25
CA ARG A 170 20.38 -2.75 -1.09
C ARG A 170 20.72 -3.73 -2.21
N GLU A 171 21.81 -4.48 -2.07
CA GLU A 171 22.28 -5.46 -3.06
C GLU A 171 21.39 -6.70 -3.13
N PHE A 172 20.79 -7.12 -2.01
CA PHE A 172 19.75 -8.15 -2.04
C PHE A 172 18.56 -7.66 -2.88
N GLY A 173 18.08 -6.44 -2.61
CA GLY A 173 17.01 -5.81 -3.37
C GLY A 173 17.36 -5.78 -4.87
N TRP A 174 18.54 -5.27 -5.21
CA TRP A 174 19.02 -5.20 -6.59
C TRP A 174 19.09 -6.57 -7.27
N ALA A 175 19.65 -7.59 -6.61
CA ALA A 175 19.70 -8.94 -7.17
C ALA A 175 18.27 -9.50 -7.39
N LEU A 176 17.34 -9.29 -6.45
CA LEU A 176 15.97 -9.75 -6.61
C LEU A 176 15.26 -9.03 -7.77
N GLY A 177 15.41 -7.71 -7.88
CA GLY A 177 14.86 -6.92 -9.00
C GLY A 177 15.42 -7.36 -10.36
N PHE A 178 16.73 -7.57 -10.44
CA PHE A 178 17.38 -8.05 -11.66
C PHE A 178 16.93 -9.47 -12.03
N TYR A 179 16.69 -10.34 -11.04
CA TYR A 179 16.06 -11.64 -11.27
C TYR A 179 14.61 -11.52 -11.78
N VAL A 180 13.81 -10.59 -11.23
CA VAL A 180 12.44 -10.38 -11.70
C VAL A 180 12.43 -10.02 -13.18
N ALA A 181 13.32 -9.14 -13.61
CA ALA A 181 13.49 -8.76 -15.02
C ALA A 181 14.06 -9.93 -15.86
N GLU A 182 15.34 -10.27 -15.64
CA GLU A 182 16.15 -11.12 -16.54
C GLU A 182 16.20 -12.60 -16.14
N GLY A 183 15.65 -12.92 -14.97
CA GLY A 183 15.88 -14.20 -14.32
C GLY A 183 15.00 -15.34 -14.80
N PHE A 184 15.57 -16.54 -14.77
CA PHE A 184 14.87 -17.81 -14.94
C PHE A 184 15.30 -18.77 -13.84
N ALA A 185 14.35 -19.28 -13.05
CA ALA A 185 14.62 -20.23 -11.99
C ALA A 185 14.18 -21.66 -12.37
N ARG A 186 15.06 -22.63 -12.07
CA ARG A 186 14.75 -24.06 -12.02
C ARG A 186 14.86 -24.54 -10.57
N ARG A 187 14.41 -25.76 -10.26
CA ARG A 187 14.44 -26.31 -8.90
C ARG A 187 15.75 -26.04 -8.13
N THR A 188 16.89 -26.25 -8.78
CA THR A 188 18.23 -26.24 -8.16
C THR A 188 19.11 -25.06 -8.57
N GLN A 189 18.64 -24.14 -9.40
CA GLN A 189 19.46 -23.04 -9.90
C GLN A 189 18.65 -21.83 -10.35
N ILE A 190 19.28 -20.66 -10.32
CA ILE A 190 18.80 -19.41 -10.92
C ILE A 190 19.72 -19.09 -12.09
N GLN A 191 19.17 -18.57 -13.18
CA GLN A 191 19.93 -18.11 -14.34
C GLN A 191 19.52 -16.68 -14.67
N VAL A 192 20.49 -15.84 -15.03
CA VAL A 192 20.25 -14.51 -15.62
C VAL A 192 21.10 -14.42 -16.88
N GLY A 193 20.52 -13.87 -17.95
CA GLY A 193 21.23 -13.60 -19.20
C GLY A 193 21.22 -12.11 -19.46
N ASN A 194 22.35 -11.53 -19.85
CA ASN A 194 22.40 -10.12 -20.23
C ASN A 194 23.56 -9.86 -21.21
N THR A 195 23.45 -8.79 -21.98
CA THR A 195 24.50 -8.33 -22.90
C THR A 195 25.56 -7.49 -22.17
N GLU A 196 25.19 -6.85 -21.07
CA GLU A 196 26.05 -6.02 -20.22
C GLU A 196 26.74 -6.87 -19.15
N ARG A 197 28.06 -7.02 -19.27
CA ARG A 197 28.84 -7.89 -18.37
C ARG A 197 28.87 -7.37 -16.94
N ASP A 198 28.87 -6.05 -16.76
CA ASP A 198 28.94 -5.41 -15.45
C ASP A 198 27.73 -5.78 -14.56
N HIS A 199 26.55 -5.91 -15.15
CA HIS A 199 25.35 -6.37 -14.43
C HIS A 199 25.51 -7.82 -13.95
N LEU A 200 26.02 -8.70 -14.82
CA LEU A 200 26.25 -10.09 -14.44
C LEU A 200 27.33 -10.23 -13.36
N ASP A 201 28.40 -9.44 -13.43
CA ASP A 201 29.45 -9.42 -12.42
C ASP A 201 28.93 -8.90 -11.07
N ARG A 202 28.07 -7.88 -11.06
CA ARG A 202 27.37 -7.40 -9.85
C ARG A 202 26.46 -8.47 -9.27
N PHE A 203 25.67 -9.16 -10.10
CA PHE A 203 24.81 -10.26 -9.69
C PHE A 203 25.63 -11.41 -9.08
N ALA A 204 26.71 -11.83 -9.75
CA ALA A 204 27.64 -12.83 -9.23
C ALA A 204 28.27 -12.43 -7.90
N ALA A 205 28.68 -11.16 -7.76
CA ALA A 205 29.32 -10.64 -6.56
C ALA A 205 28.41 -10.70 -5.32
N PHE A 206 27.08 -10.64 -5.49
CA PHE A 206 26.15 -10.87 -4.38
C PHE A 206 26.24 -12.31 -3.86
N PHE A 207 26.11 -13.32 -4.75
CA PHE A 207 26.11 -14.73 -4.36
C PHE A 207 27.48 -15.25 -3.88
N ARG A 208 28.59 -14.68 -4.39
CA ARG A 208 29.95 -15.02 -3.93
C ARG A 208 30.16 -14.74 -2.44
N ARG A 209 29.43 -13.79 -1.85
CA ARG A 209 29.50 -13.48 -0.40
C ARG A 209 28.98 -14.61 0.47
N TYR A 210 28.23 -15.54 -0.12
CA TYR A 210 27.64 -16.71 0.52
C TYR A 210 28.25 -18.01 -0.01
N ASP A 211 29.50 -17.93 -0.51
CA ASP A 211 30.27 -19.05 -1.06
C ASP A 211 29.48 -19.89 -2.09
N THR A 212 28.58 -19.25 -2.82
CA THR A 212 27.67 -19.94 -3.73
C THR A 212 28.36 -20.23 -5.04
N SER A 213 28.28 -21.49 -5.50
CA SER A 213 28.84 -21.92 -6.78
C SER A 213 28.16 -21.23 -7.96
N LEU A 214 28.96 -20.71 -8.89
CA LEU A 214 28.52 -20.00 -10.09
C LEU A 214 29.10 -20.63 -11.35
N SER A 215 28.32 -20.64 -12.42
CA SER A 215 28.75 -21.09 -13.75
C SER A 215 28.43 -20.04 -14.80
N TRP A 216 29.35 -19.85 -15.75
CA TRP A 216 29.25 -18.85 -16.81
C TRP A 216 29.22 -19.53 -18.17
N ASN A 217 28.30 -19.11 -19.02
CA ASN A 217 28.21 -19.55 -20.42
C ASN A 217 28.24 -18.30 -21.31
N GLU A 218 29.41 -18.00 -21.84
CA GLU A 218 29.63 -16.88 -22.76
C GLU A 218 29.26 -17.32 -24.19
N ARG A 219 28.27 -16.66 -24.78
CA ARG A 219 27.90 -16.79 -26.20
C ARG A 219 28.25 -15.50 -26.94
N GLU A 220 28.25 -15.52 -28.27
CA GLU A 220 28.65 -14.37 -29.10
C GLU A 220 27.89 -13.07 -28.79
N GLU A 221 26.61 -13.16 -28.39
CA GLU A 221 25.76 -11.98 -28.17
C GLU A 221 25.29 -11.80 -26.73
N VAL A 222 25.19 -12.88 -25.93
CA VAL A 222 24.64 -12.85 -24.57
C VAL A 222 25.49 -13.73 -23.66
N THR A 223 25.81 -13.24 -22.47
CA THR A 223 26.42 -14.06 -21.42
C THR A 223 25.34 -14.52 -20.46
N VAL A 224 25.36 -15.81 -20.12
CA VAL A 224 24.43 -16.40 -19.14
C VAL A 224 25.20 -16.79 -17.89
N LEU A 225 24.79 -16.22 -16.75
CA LEU A 225 25.26 -16.57 -15.43
C LEU A 225 24.27 -17.52 -14.76
N THR A 226 24.76 -18.63 -14.22
CA THR A 226 23.98 -19.62 -13.46
C THR A 226 24.45 -19.64 -12.01
N VAL A 227 23.52 -19.41 -11.08
CA VAL A 227 23.69 -19.60 -9.64
C VAL A 227 23.26 -21.03 -9.29
N CYS A 228 24.22 -21.89 -8.94
CA CYS A 228 24.01 -23.32 -8.72
C CYS A 228 23.57 -23.62 -7.27
N SER A 229 22.45 -23.05 -6.83
CA SER A 229 21.92 -23.28 -5.48
C SER A 229 20.41 -23.49 -5.45
N ALA A 230 20.00 -24.62 -4.87
CA ALA A 230 18.60 -24.96 -4.66
C ALA A 230 17.94 -24.05 -3.60
N LEU A 231 18.67 -23.64 -2.57
CA LEU A 231 18.17 -22.72 -1.54
C LEU A 231 17.92 -21.33 -2.11
N TRP A 232 18.88 -20.75 -2.82
CA TRP A 232 18.69 -19.45 -3.48
C TRP A 232 17.52 -19.51 -4.46
N SER A 233 17.46 -20.58 -5.26
CA SER A 233 16.35 -20.76 -6.18
C SER A 233 15.01 -20.91 -5.46
N ARG A 234 14.93 -21.62 -4.33
CA ARG A 234 13.70 -21.67 -3.54
C ARG A 234 13.32 -20.28 -2.99
N LEU A 235 14.28 -19.56 -2.42
CA LEU A 235 14.07 -18.22 -1.86
C LEU A 235 13.58 -17.21 -2.91
N PHE A 236 14.24 -17.12 -4.07
CA PHE A 236 13.86 -16.17 -5.11
C PHE A 236 12.51 -16.53 -5.74
N ARG A 237 12.20 -17.82 -5.89
CA ARG A 237 10.87 -18.26 -6.35
C ARG A 237 9.77 -17.92 -5.37
N ASP A 238 10.03 -18.02 -4.07
CA ASP A 238 9.08 -17.66 -3.02
C ASP A 238 8.82 -16.15 -2.99
N LEU A 239 9.89 -15.35 -3.08
CA LEU A 239 9.80 -13.89 -3.01
C LEU A 239 9.34 -13.21 -4.29
N ALA A 240 9.56 -13.82 -5.46
CA ALA A 240 9.37 -13.15 -6.74
C ALA A 240 8.71 -14.02 -7.82
N GLY A 241 8.38 -15.29 -7.56
CA GLY A 241 7.74 -16.17 -8.53
C GLY A 241 8.68 -16.69 -9.63
N THR A 242 8.10 -17.24 -10.70
CA THR A 242 8.82 -17.82 -11.85
C THR A 242 8.14 -17.54 -13.18
N GLY A 243 8.93 -17.53 -14.26
CA GLY A 243 8.40 -17.41 -15.63
C GLY A 243 7.57 -16.13 -15.80
N ALA A 244 6.38 -16.25 -16.37
CA ALA A 244 5.46 -15.12 -16.59
C ALA A 244 4.83 -14.59 -15.29
N GLN A 245 4.89 -15.34 -14.19
CA GLN A 245 4.37 -14.93 -12.88
C GLN A 245 5.39 -14.15 -12.05
N LYS A 246 6.57 -13.85 -12.61
CA LYS A 246 7.58 -13.07 -11.89
C LYS A 246 7.03 -11.68 -11.57
N THR A 247 7.07 -11.29 -10.30
CA THR A 247 6.60 -9.98 -9.85
C THR A 247 7.33 -9.55 -8.59
N VAL A 248 7.13 -8.29 -8.18
CA VAL A 248 7.56 -7.80 -6.87
C VAL A 248 6.51 -8.24 -5.85
N SER A 249 6.90 -9.08 -4.89
CA SER A 249 5.98 -9.53 -3.83
C SER A 249 5.49 -8.37 -2.97
N ALA A 250 4.24 -8.45 -2.53
CA ALA A 250 3.66 -7.50 -1.57
C ALA A 250 4.48 -7.44 -0.26
N ARG A 251 5.17 -8.53 0.11
CA ARG A 251 6.09 -8.57 1.26
C ARG A 251 7.20 -7.52 1.15
N ALA A 252 7.65 -7.20 -0.06
CA ALA A 252 8.70 -6.21 -0.29
C ALA A 252 8.30 -4.81 0.20
N LEU A 253 7.00 -4.48 0.25
CA LEU A 253 6.53 -3.19 0.78
C LEU A 253 6.85 -3.01 2.29
N ASN A 254 7.17 -4.09 3.00
CA ASN A 254 7.62 -4.07 4.39
C ASN A 254 9.14 -3.89 4.55
N TRP A 255 9.89 -3.74 3.46
CA TRP A 255 11.33 -3.54 3.50
C TRP A 255 11.68 -2.05 3.58
N SER A 256 12.94 -1.75 3.92
CA SER A 256 13.44 -0.39 3.93
C SER A 256 13.48 0.22 2.52
N ASP A 257 13.43 1.55 2.47
CA ASP A 257 13.59 2.28 1.21
C ASP A 257 14.94 1.99 0.53
N GLU A 258 15.98 1.67 1.31
CA GLU A 258 17.29 1.28 0.76
C GLU A 258 17.21 -0.03 -0.03
N VAL A 259 16.51 -1.05 0.49
CA VAL A 259 16.30 -2.32 -0.19
C VAL A 259 15.39 -2.13 -1.41
N LEU A 260 14.32 -1.35 -1.25
CA LEU A 260 13.35 -1.08 -2.31
C LEU A 260 13.95 -0.28 -3.47
N ASP A 261 14.81 0.70 -3.19
CA ASP A 261 15.51 1.47 -4.23
C ASP A 261 16.51 0.59 -4.98
N GLY A 262 17.21 -0.33 -4.27
CA GLY A 262 18.01 -1.38 -4.91
C GLY A 262 17.14 -2.28 -5.81
N LEU A 263 15.97 -2.70 -5.34
CA LEU A 263 15.04 -3.53 -6.12
C LEU A 263 14.55 -2.82 -7.38
N LEU A 264 14.15 -1.55 -7.29
CA LEU A 264 13.78 -0.75 -8.45
C LEU A 264 14.95 -0.60 -9.43
N GLU A 265 16.16 -0.37 -8.92
CA GLU A 265 17.37 -0.27 -9.72
C GLU A 265 17.64 -1.58 -10.48
N GLY A 266 17.52 -2.73 -9.82
CA GLY A 266 17.68 -4.05 -10.46
C GLY A 266 16.64 -4.33 -11.55
N LEU A 267 15.38 -3.96 -11.33
CA LEU A 267 14.34 -4.04 -12.36
C LEU A 267 14.69 -3.19 -13.58
N LEU A 268 15.15 -1.96 -13.35
CA LEU A 268 15.46 -1.00 -14.42
C LEU A 268 16.75 -1.33 -15.16
N ASP A 269 17.73 -1.96 -14.51
CA ASP A 269 18.97 -2.40 -15.13
C ASP A 269 18.77 -3.66 -15.99
N GLY A 270 17.70 -4.43 -15.73
CA GLY A 270 17.26 -5.54 -16.60
C GLY A 270 16.39 -5.06 -17.75
N ASP A 271 15.16 -4.65 -17.45
CA ASP A 271 14.11 -4.35 -18.47
C ASP A 271 13.75 -2.86 -18.57
N GLY A 272 14.59 -1.99 -18.00
CA GLY A 272 14.33 -0.56 -17.95
C GLY A 272 15.02 0.25 -19.03
N ARG A 273 14.56 1.49 -19.17
CA ARG A 273 15.21 2.54 -19.96
C ARG A 273 15.35 3.79 -19.13
N ARG A 274 16.60 4.16 -18.86
CA ARG A 274 16.96 5.41 -18.17
C ARG A 274 16.79 6.61 -19.10
N ARG A 275 16.21 7.71 -18.61
CA ARG A 275 16.10 8.98 -19.36
C ARG A 275 16.23 10.17 -18.43
N ASP A 276 16.59 11.33 -18.98
CA ASP A 276 16.84 12.55 -18.20
C ASP A 276 15.70 12.97 -17.27
N THR A 277 14.44 12.70 -17.61
CA THR A 277 13.29 13.20 -16.81
C THR A 277 12.46 12.12 -16.13
N ARG A 278 12.73 10.86 -16.46
CA ARG A 278 12.02 9.69 -15.94
C ARG A 278 12.74 8.41 -16.34
N ASP A 279 12.63 7.40 -15.51
CA ASP A 279 12.96 6.03 -15.91
C ASP A 279 11.68 5.32 -16.36
N THR A 280 11.79 4.38 -17.30
CA THR A 280 10.66 3.57 -17.75
C THR A 280 11.00 2.09 -17.64
N LEU A 281 10.19 1.32 -16.91
CA LEU A 281 10.22 -0.15 -16.92
C LEU A 281 9.25 -0.66 -18.00
N TYR A 282 9.64 -1.67 -18.77
CA TYR A 282 8.75 -2.38 -19.68
C TYR A 282 8.51 -3.80 -19.19
N THR A 283 7.29 -4.31 -19.36
CA THR A 283 6.96 -5.69 -18.99
C THR A 283 5.73 -6.16 -19.76
N THR A 284 5.59 -7.46 -19.99
CA THR A 284 4.36 -8.08 -20.50
C THR A 284 3.41 -8.52 -19.39
N SER A 285 3.85 -8.44 -18.13
CA SER A 285 3.06 -8.78 -16.94
C SER A 285 2.39 -7.54 -16.36
N GLU A 286 1.07 -7.49 -16.41
CA GLU A 286 0.26 -6.47 -15.75
C GLU A 286 0.50 -6.45 -14.22
N ASP A 287 0.66 -7.63 -13.61
CA ASP A 287 0.95 -7.75 -12.17
C ASP A 287 2.27 -7.09 -11.79
N LEU A 288 3.32 -7.31 -12.60
CA LEU A 288 4.61 -6.64 -12.39
C LEU A 288 4.49 -5.13 -12.64
N ALA A 289 3.74 -4.70 -13.65
CA ALA A 289 3.52 -3.28 -13.90
C ALA A 289 2.85 -2.62 -12.67
N ASN A 290 1.80 -3.23 -12.13
CA ASN A 290 1.11 -2.80 -10.91
C ASN A 290 2.05 -2.76 -9.71
N ALA A 291 2.76 -3.86 -9.43
CA ALA A 291 3.67 -3.94 -8.31
C ALA A 291 4.81 -2.89 -8.40
N ALA A 292 5.34 -2.66 -9.61
CA ALA A 292 6.35 -1.65 -9.85
C ALA A 292 5.79 -0.22 -9.67
N ALA A 293 4.55 0.06 -10.06
CA ALA A 293 3.91 1.36 -9.81
C ALA A 293 3.71 1.63 -8.30
N TYR A 294 3.37 0.59 -7.52
CA TYR A 294 3.31 0.66 -6.05
C TYR A 294 4.70 0.89 -5.44
N LEU A 295 5.72 0.16 -5.90
CA LEU A 295 7.11 0.35 -5.51
C LEU A 295 7.58 1.80 -5.72
N GLY A 296 7.30 2.38 -6.89
CA GLY A 296 7.60 3.78 -7.16
C GLY A 296 6.90 4.73 -6.17
N THR A 297 5.62 4.47 -5.87
CA THR A 297 4.85 5.27 -4.92
C THR A 297 5.40 5.15 -3.49
N ARG A 298 5.85 3.95 -3.08
CA ARG A 298 6.52 3.71 -1.79
C ARG A 298 7.84 4.48 -1.68
N LEU A 299 8.63 4.51 -2.75
CA LEU A 299 9.86 5.31 -2.85
C LEU A 299 9.59 6.82 -3.07
N GLY A 300 8.32 7.26 -3.01
CA GLY A 300 7.94 8.65 -3.18
C GLY A 300 8.15 9.20 -4.59
N ARG A 301 8.30 8.34 -5.59
CA ARG A 301 8.40 8.69 -7.02
C ARG A 301 7.00 8.69 -7.64
N PRO A 302 6.52 9.80 -8.22
CA PRO A 302 5.29 9.76 -9.00
C PRO A 302 5.40 8.72 -10.13
N THR A 303 4.34 7.95 -10.36
CA THR A 303 4.31 6.91 -11.37
C THR A 303 3.23 7.14 -12.42
N SER A 304 3.46 6.67 -13.64
CA SER A 304 2.39 6.50 -14.63
C SER A 304 2.54 5.20 -15.39
N MET A 305 1.43 4.55 -15.69
CA MET A 305 1.35 3.28 -16.38
C MET A 305 0.52 3.42 -17.66
N TYR A 306 0.91 2.73 -18.71
CA TYR A 306 0.11 2.57 -19.92
C TYR A 306 0.47 1.26 -20.62
N ALA A 307 -0.52 0.70 -21.29
CA ALA A 307 -0.39 -0.50 -22.11
C ALA A 307 -0.41 -0.15 -23.60
N ARG A 308 0.25 -0.97 -24.41
CA ARG A 308 0.22 -0.85 -25.87
C ARG A 308 0.37 -2.24 -26.49
N GLU A 309 -0.46 -2.52 -27.50
CA GLU A 309 -0.33 -3.73 -28.30
C GLU A 309 0.93 -3.62 -29.18
N ARG A 310 1.73 -4.69 -29.15
CA ARG A 310 2.98 -4.74 -29.89
C ARG A 310 3.09 -6.05 -30.65
N GLU A 311 3.42 -5.93 -31.93
CA GLU A 311 3.83 -7.05 -32.76
C GLU A 311 5.36 -6.98 -32.90
N ASN A 312 6.06 -7.95 -32.31
CA ASN A 312 7.50 -8.08 -32.42
C ASN A 312 7.82 -9.27 -33.33
N GLN A 313 8.47 -8.99 -34.46
CA GLN A 313 9.05 -10.02 -35.30
C GLN A 313 10.35 -10.50 -34.64
N ILE A 314 10.38 -11.76 -34.20
CA ILE A 314 11.60 -12.35 -33.64
C ILE A 314 12.58 -12.54 -34.80
N PRO A 315 13.77 -11.90 -34.81
CA PRO A 315 14.74 -12.11 -35.86
C PRO A 315 15.06 -13.60 -36.00
N THR A 316 15.12 -14.12 -37.23
CA THR A 316 15.31 -15.55 -37.58
C THR A 316 14.17 -16.53 -37.24
N SER A 317 12.98 -16.07 -36.87
CA SER A 317 11.80 -16.93 -36.78
C SER A 317 10.61 -16.37 -37.56
N ASP A 318 9.79 -17.25 -38.15
CA ASP A 318 8.51 -16.89 -38.77
C ASP A 318 7.40 -16.60 -37.73
N VAL A 319 7.77 -16.48 -36.45
CA VAL A 319 6.86 -16.24 -35.33
C VAL A 319 6.90 -14.75 -34.99
N ALA A 320 5.77 -14.08 -35.20
CA ALA A 320 5.49 -12.79 -34.59
C ALA A 320 4.93 -13.04 -33.18
N TRP A 321 5.51 -12.39 -32.17
CA TRP A 321 4.83 -12.28 -30.88
C TRP A 321 3.92 -11.07 -30.95
N GLU A 322 2.62 -11.30 -30.78
CA GLU A 322 1.63 -10.25 -30.56
C GLU A 322 1.23 -10.29 -29.09
N GLY A 323 1.29 -9.14 -28.43
CA GLY A 323 0.77 -9.01 -27.08
C GLY A 323 0.90 -7.63 -26.49
N THR A 324 0.30 -7.47 -25.32
CA THR A 324 0.27 -6.22 -24.57
C THR A 324 1.60 -6.00 -23.85
N GLU A 325 2.28 -4.89 -24.18
CA GLU A 325 3.45 -4.40 -23.44
C GLU A 325 3.01 -3.25 -22.52
N TRP A 326 3.24 -3.42 -21.23
CA TRP A 326 3.06 -2.39 -20.21
C TRP A 326 4.33 -1.58 -20.05
N ALA A 327 4.16 -0.27 -19.89
CA ALA A 327 5.23 0.65 -19.55
C ALA A 327 4.90 1.37 -18.24
N VAL A 328 5.84 1.38 -17.30
CA VAL A 328 5.73 2.09 -16.02
C VAL A 328 6.81 3.16 -15.97
N ASP A 329 6.40 4.41 -15.98
CA ASP A 329 7.30 5.56 -15.81
C ASP A 329 7.46 5.93 -14.34
N PHE A 330 8.70 6.20 -13.93
CA PHE A 330 9.08 6.70 -12.61
C PHE A 330 9.67 8.10 -12.76
N TYR A 331 9.00 9.12 -12.22
CA TYR A 331 9.46 10.50 -12.31
C TYR A 331 10.31 10.89 -11.09
N GLU A 332 11.33 11.71 -11.32
CA GLU A 332 12.09 12.35 -10.23
C GLU A 332 11.19 13.32 -9.46
N ARG A 333 11.29 13.33 -8.12
CA ARG A 333 10.49 14.22 -7.25
C ARG A 333 10.62 15.70 -7.63
N ASP A 334 11.85 16.17 -7.85
CA ASP A 334 12.11 17.59 -8.14
C ASP A 334 11.65 18.00 -9.56
N ARG A 335 11.32 17.02 -10.40
CA ARG A 335 10.81 17.22 -11.77
C ARG A 335 9.35 16.81 -11.91
N ALA A 336 8.62 16.71 -10.80
CA ALA A 336 7.20 16.40 -10.74
C ALA A 336 6.27 17.46 -11.41
N HIS A 337 6.80 18.52 -12.03
CA HIS A 337 6.02 19.49 -12.81
C HIS A 337 5.14 18.86 -13.92
N LYS A 338 5.36 17.57 -14.25
CA LYS A 338 4.53 16.82 -15.21
C LYS A 338 3.32 16.12 -14.57
N ARG A 339 3.33 15.77 -13.27
CA ARG A 339 2.30 14.92 -12.63
C ARG A 339 2.03 15.34 -11.18
N GLY A 340 0.75 15.39 -10.77
CA GLY A 340 0.36 15.74 -9.40
C GLY A 340 0.50 17.24 -9.06
N GLN A 341 0.80 18.10 -10.04
CA GLN A 341 1.02 19.54 -9.82
C GLN A 341 -0.27 20.33 -9.54
N TYR A 342 -1.45 19.74 -9.72
CA TYR A 342 -2.73 20.43 -9.64
C TYR A 342 -3.51 20.00 -8.40
N VAL A 343 -4.19 20.96 -7.79
CA VAL A 343 -5.12 20.79 -6.66
C VAL A 343 -6.47 21.33 -7.13
N PRO A 344 -7.62 20.68 -6.82
CA PRO A 344 -8.93 21.28 -7.02
C PRO A 344 -8.96 22.67 -6.39
N ASN A 345 -9.55 23.66 -7.05
CA ASN A 345 -9.39 25.05 -6.63
C ASN A 345 -10.18 25.34 -5.32
N PRO A 346 -9.51 25.62 -4.18
CA PRO A 346 -10.18 25.93 -2.93
C PRO A 346 -10.48 27.45 -2.88
N SER A 347 -11.26 27.92 -3.85
CA SER A 347 -11.45 29.35 -4.15
C SER A 347 -12.05 30.13 -2.96
N ALA A 348 -13.02 29.57 -2.25
CA ALA A 348 -13.60 30.17 -1.06
C ALA A 348 -12.62 30.26 0.11
N LEU A 349 -11.83 29.20 0.35
CA LEU A 349 -10.77 29.21 1.36
C LEU A 349 -9.75 30.32 1.06
N LEU A 350 -9.33 30.48 -0.20
CA LEU A 350 -8.37 31.51 -0.58
C LEU A 350 -8.91 32.93 -0.37
N ARG A 351 -10.19 33.16 -0.68
CA ARG A 351 -10.85 34.45 -0.40
C ARG A 351 -10.89 34.74 1.10
N THR A 352 -11.30 33.76 1.92
CA THR A 352 -11.32 33.89 3.38
C THR A 352 -9.94 34.22 3.94
N LEU A 353 -8.90 33.49 3.52
CA LEU A 353 -7.53 33.74 3.99
C LEU A 353 -7.01 35.12 3.57
N ARG A 354 -7.37 35.59 2.37
CA ARG A 354 -7.02 36.95 1.94
C ARG A 354 -7.72 37.99 2.80
N GLU A 355 -9.00 37.82 3.08
CA GLU A 355 -9.77 38.71 3.96
C GLU A 355 -9.21 38.73 5.39
N GLU A 356 -8.88 37.58 5.96
CA GLU A 356 -8.24 37.45 7.29
C GLU A 356 -6.86 38.11 7.35
N SER A 357 -6.09 38.02 6.26
CA SER A 357 -4.78 38.67 6.16
C SER A 357 -4.87 40.20 6.01
N GLY A 358 -6.06 40.73 5.72
CA GLY A 358 -6.25 42.16 5.44
C GLY A 358 -5.62 42.64 4.13
N THR A 359 -5.13 41.74 3.29
CA THR A 359 -4.45 42.11 2.02
C THR A 359 -5.43 42.36 0.89
N THR A 360 -5.14 43.38 0.08
CA THR A 360 -5.81 43.59 -1.20
C THR A 360 -5.30 42.58 -2.25
N MET A 361 -6.07 42.36 -3.32
CA MET A 361 -5.61 41.50 -4.43
C MET A 361 -4.32 42.01 -5.08
N ALA A 362 -4.09 43.33 -5.07
CA ALA A 362 -2.87 43.92 -5.62
C ALA A 362 -1.66 43.61 -4.75
N GLU A 363 -1.76 43.79 -3.43
CA GLU A 363 -0.70 43.44 -2.49
C GLU A 363 -0.38 41.95 -2.51
N ALA A 364 -1.41 41.09 -2.59
CA ALA A 364 -1.23 39.66 -2.75
C ALA A 364 -0.50 39.31 -4.06
N ALA A 365 -0.89 39.93 -5.18
CA ALA A 365 -0.22 39.69 -6.46
C ALA A 365 1.25 40.14 -6.45
N ASP A 366 1.54 41.31 -5.86
CA ASP A 366 2.90 41.82 -5.70
C ASP A 366 3.75 40.87 -4.84
N ALA A 367 3.23 40.40 -3.69
CA ALA A 367 3.90 39.44 -2.81
C ALA A 367 4.21 38.10 -3.52
N MET A 368 3.33 37.67 -4.42
CA MET A 368 3.51 36.46 -5.23
C MET A 368 4.45 36.64 -6.44
N GLY A 369 4.90 37.87 -6.70
CA GLY A 369 5.70 38.24 -7.88
C GLY A 369 4.91 38.23 -9.19
N TYR A 370 3.61 38.51 -9.14
CA TYR A 370 2.75 38.63 -10.31
C TYR A 370 2.57 40.08 -10.74
N ALA A 371 2.60 40.32 -12.05
CA ALA A 371 2.47 41.66 -12.62
C ALA A 371 1.03 42.21 -12.63
N SER A 372 0.03 41.38 -12.31
CA SER A 372 -1.38 41.76 -12.37
C SER A 372 -2.19 41.15 -11.22
N PRO A 373 -3.02 41.95 -10.52
CA PRO A 373 -4.00 41.47 -9.54
C PRO A 373 -4.98 40.46 -10.12
N SER A 374 -5.20 40.49 -11.44
CA SER A 374 -6.10 39.54 -12.12
C SER A 374 -5.66 38.09 -11.91
N SER A 375 -4.36 37.81 -11.74
CA SER A 375 -3.87 36.44 -11.53
C SER A 375 -4.39 35.83 -10.22
N VAL A 376 -4.50 36.65 -9.17
CA VAL A 376 -5.10 36.27 -7.88
C VAL A 376 -6.62 36.16 -8.02
N SER A 377 -7.24 37.16 -8.65
CA SER A 377 -8.68 37.18 -8.91
C SER A 377 -9.18 35.96 -9.68
N ASN A 378 -8.46 35.52 -10.72
CA ASN A 378 -8.86 34.39 -11.55
C ASN A 378 -8.87 33.08 -10.75
N VAL A 379 -7.95 32.95 -9.79
CA VAL A 379 -7.92 31.81 -8.87
C VAL A 379 -9.08 31.90 -7.86
N GLU A 380 -9.24 33.04 -7.20
CA GLU A 380 -10.25 33.24 -6.15
C GLU A 380 -11.69 33.20 -6.66
N ASN A 381 -11.91 33.48 -7.95
CA ASN A 381 -13.22 33.40 -8.59
C ASN A 381 -13.44 32.08 -9.37
N GLU A 382 -12.56 31.09 -9.17
CA GLU A 382 -12.67 29.77 -9.78
C GLU A 382 -12.76 29.79 -11.32
N GLU A 383 -12.03 30.70 -11.99
CA GLU A 383 -11.96 30.71 -13.46
C GLU A 383 -11.43 29.36 -13.99
N TYR A 384 -10.57 28.72 -13.20
CA TYR A 384 -10.07 27.37 -13.44
C TYR A 384 -10.47 26.45 -12.28
N ARG A 385 -10.95 25.25 -12.63
CA ARG A 385 -11.33 24.18 -11.66
C ARG A 385 -10.17 23.67 -10.81
N THR A 386 -8.93 23.94 -11.22
CA THR A 386 -7.72 23.49 -10.53
C THR A 386 -6.68 24.60 -10.50
N VAL A 387 -5.87 24.57 -9.45
CA VAL A 387 -4.74 25.48 -9.24
C VAL A 387 -3.44 24.70 -9.18
N LYS A 388 -2.35 25.28 -9.69
CA LYS A 388 -1.01 24.71 -9.52
C LYS A 388 -0.57 24.79 -8.07
N ARG A 389 0.07 23.74 -7.56
CA ARG A 389 0.65 23.68 -6.21
C ARG A 389 1.64 24.82 -5.95
N THR A 390 2.43 25.20 -6.96
CA THR A 390 3.35 26.34 -6.86
C THR A 390 2.62 27.66 -6.68
N THR A 391 1.50 27.87 -7.39
CA THR A 391 0.63 29.05 -7.20
C THR A 391 0.01 29.02 -5.81
N LEU A 392 -0.53 27.89 -5.37
CA LEU A 392 -1.14 27.74 -4.04
C LEU A 392 -0.14 27.99 -2.90
N SER A 393 1.11 27.52 -3.06
CA SER A 393 2.20 27.78 -2.12
C SER A 393 2.51 29.28 -2.03
N ARG A 394 2.55 29.99 -3.16
CA ARG A 394 2.79 31.45 -3.15
C ARG A 394 1.65 32.22 -2.49
N MET A 395 0.38 31.83 -2.74
CA MET A 395 -0.77 32.44 -2.07
C MET A 395 -0.73 32.19 -0.56
N ARG A 396 -0.41 30.95 -0.16
CA ARG A 396 -0.22 30.59 1.25
C ARG A 396 0.84 31.47 1.91
N ASP A 397 2.00 31.60 1.28
CA ASP A 397 3.11 32.37 1.86
C ASP A 397 2.73 33.86 1.98
N ALA A 398 2.13 34.44 0.93
CA ALA A 398 1.65 35.82 0.95
C ALA A 398 0.62 36.10 2.06
N TYR A 399 -0.35 35.21 2.26
CA TYR A 399 -1.38 35.39 3.30
C TYR A 399 -0.83 35.13 4.71
N ARG A 400 0.09 34.18 4.86
CA ARG A 400 0.75 33.87 6.13
C ARG A 400 1.64 34.99 6.63
N GLU A 401 2.40 35.63 5.74
CA GLU A 401 3.22 36.79 6.09
C GLU A 401 2.40 37.93 6.71
N HIS A 402 1.11 37.97 6.40
CA HIS A 402 0.14 38.93 6.92
C HIS A 402 -0.78 38.34 8.01
N GLY A 403 -0.41 37.21 8.60
CA GLY A 403 -1.02 36.67 9.82
C GLY A 403 -2.23 35.75 9.65
N ALA A 404 -2.62 35.38 8.42
CA ALA A 404 -3.72 34.44 8.21
C ALA A 404 -3.35 33.00 8.63
N ASP A 405 -4.33 32.25 9.15
CA ASP A 405 -4.14 30.83 9.50
C ASP A 405 -4.22 29.94 8.24
N THR A 406 -3.06 29.78 7.62
CA THR A 406 -2.93 28.99 6.40
C THR A 406 -2.76 27.48 6.63
N THR A 407 -3.08 26.96 7.83
CA THR A 407 -2.92 25.54 8.19
C THR A 407 -3.59 24.60 7.17
N ARG A 408 -4.78 24.94 6.67
CA ARG A 408 -5.46 24.09 5.67
C ARG A 408 -4.71 24.06 4.34
N LEU A 409 -4.07 25.15 3.92
CA LEU A 409 -3.24 25.16 2.71
C LEU A 409 -1.99 24.30 2.89
N ASP A 410 -1.38 24.28 4.08
CA ASP A 410 -0.29 23.33 4.38
C ASP A 410 -0.75 21.88 4.25
N GLN A 411 -1.93 21.54 4.75
CA GLN A 411 -2.49 20.18 4.61
C GLN A 411 -2.74 19.82 3.14
N LEU A 412 -3.27 20.73 2.33
CA LEU A 412 -3.47 20.49 0.89
C LEU A 412 -2.16 20.35 0.11
N LEU A 413 -1.11 21.04 0.55
CA LEU A 413 0.21 21.04 -0.08
C LEU A 413 1.14 19.95 0.44
N ALA A 414 1.01 19.51 1.69
CA ALA A 414 1.97 18.62 2.33
C ALA A 414 1.33 17.55 3.22
N GLY A 415 0.00 17.35 3.13
CA GLY A 415 -0.72 16.35 3.89
C GLY A 415 -0.40 14.90 3.50
N GLY A 416 0.24 14.65 2.36
CA GLY A 416 0.56 13.28 1.91
C GLY A 416 -0.45 12.70 0.91
N VAL A 417 -1.43 13.50 0.47
CA VAL A 417 -2.27 13.21 -0.69
C VAL A 417 -1.93 14.12 -1.86
N ARG A 418 -2.16 13.63 -3.07
CA ARG A 418 -2.19 14.41 -4.31
C ARG A 418 -3.50 14.17 -5.05
N PHE A 419 -3.73 14.95 -6.09
CA PHE A 419 -4.96 14.85 -6.87
C PHE A 419 -4.68 14.39 -8.29
N GLU A 420 -5.46 13.42 -8.74
CA GLU A 420 -5.38 12.87 -10.10
C GLU A 420 -6.74 12.94 -10.76
N ARG A 421 -6.73 13.30 -12.06
CA ARG A 421 -7.96 13.39 -12.83
C ARG A 421 -8.48 11.99 -13.16
N VAL A 422 -9.76 11.75 -12.91
CA VAL A 422 -10.49 10.60 -13.44
C VAL A 422 -10.72 10.83 -14.93
N THR A 423 -10.16 9.95 -15.76
CA THR A 423 -10.21 10.06 -17.22
C THR A 423 -11.34 9.24 -17.85
N ALA A 424 -11.80 8.19 -17.18
CA ALA A 424 -12.93 7.38 -17.64
C ALA A 424 -13.61 6.69 -16.45
N VAL A 425 -14.93 6.53 -16.54
CA VAL A 425 -15.74 5.67 -15.68
C VAL A 425 -16.53 4.75 -16.58
N GLU A 426 -16.14 3.48 -16.65
CA GLU A 426 -16.68 2.52 -17.61
C GLU A 426 -17.49 1.44 -16.87
N ARG A 427 -18.75 1.26 -17.27
CA ARG A 427 -19.53 0.12 -16.81
C ARG A 427 -18.99 -1.15 -17.44
N THR A 428 -18.65 -2.15 -16.62
CA THR A 428 -18.12 -3.44 -17.09
C THR A 428 -19.23 -4.49 -17.24
N ASP A 429 -18.91 -5.57 -17.94
CA ASP A 429 -19.79 -6.74 -18.05
C ASP A 429 -19.81 -7.61 -16.77
N ARG A 430 -18.93 -7.32 -15.79
CA ARG A 430 -18.80 -8.08 -14.54
C ARG A 430 -19.96 -7.80 -13.57
N VAL A 431 -20.44 -8.87 -12.96
CA VAL A 431 -21.39 -8.86 -11.83
C VAL A 431 -20.86 -9.86 -10.81
N GLU A 432 -20.46 -9.36 -9.64
CA GLU A 432 -19.74 -10.17 -8.66
C GLU A 432 -19.98 -9.66 -7.24
N PRO A 433 -19.77 -10.49 -6.20
CA PRO A 433 -19.83 -10.05 -4.81
C PRO A 433 -18.83 -8.91 -4.58
N THR A 434 -19.22 -7.93 -3.77
CA THR A 434 -18.35 -6.80 -3.44
C THR A 434 -17.88 -6.88 -2.00
N TYR A 435 -16.71 -6.32 -1.72
CA TYR A 435 -16.07 -6.41 -0.42
C TYR A 435 -15.78 -5.01 0.10
N ASP A 436 -16.05 -4.78 1.38
CA ASP A 436 -15.63 -3.57 2.10
C ASP A 436 -14.75 -3.97 3.29
N LEU A 437 -13.84 -3.09 3.69
CA LEU A 437 -12.94 -3.32 4.83
C LEU A 437 -13.32 -2.37 5.96
N GLU A 438 -13.40 -2.88 7.19
CA GLU A 438 -13.40 -2.06 8.39
C GLU A 438 -11.96 -1.72 8.76
N VAL A 439 -11.62 -0.43 8.69
CA VAL A 439 -10.27 0.08 8.98
C VAL A 439 -10.34 0.96 10.22
N GLN A 440 -9.54 0.67 11.25
CA GLN A 440 -9.58 1.37 12.53
C GLN A 440 -8.46 2.41 12.68
N PRO A 441 -8.77 3.72 12.59
CA PRO A 441 -7.87 4.76 13.06
C PRO A 441 -7.78 4.76 14.59
N ASP A 442 -6.55 4.78 15.12
CA ASP A 442 -6.24 4.91 16.55
C ASP A 442 -6.79 3.83 17.50
N GLY A 443 -7.10 2.63 16.98
CA GLY A 443 -7.57 1.50 17.78
C GLY A 443 -8.96 1.68 18.40
N ARG A 444 -9.72 2.67 17.92
CA ARG A 444 -11.08 2.98 18.38
C ARG A 444 -12.09 2.29 17.47
N ARG A 445 -13.14 1.70 18.04
CA ARG A 445 -14.22 1.11 17.24
C ARG A 445 -15.00 2.20 16.51
N ILE A 446 -15.27 1.98 15.23
CA ILE A 446 -16.15 2.85 14.45
C ILE A 446 -17.60 2.44 14.75
N GLU A 447 -18.28 3.19 15.61
CA GLU A 447 -19.67 2.90 16.05
C GLU A 447 -20.76 3.37 15.06
N ASN A 448 -20.46 3.47 13.76
CA ASN A 448 -21.47 3.85 12.74
C ASN A 448 -22.20 2.66 12.12
N LEU A 449 -22.05 1.46 12.70
CA LEU A 449 -22.72 0.24 12.29
C LEU A 449 -23.65 -0.23 13.41
N CYS A 450 -24.91 -0.53 13.07
CA CYS A 450 -25.77 -1.30 13.99
C CYS A 450 -25.26 -2.74 14.02
N ASP A 451 -24.50 -3.06 15.06
CA ASP A 451 -23.95 -4.40 15.26
C ASP A 451 -25.04 -5.48 15.27
N PRO A 452 -24.80 -6.64 14.60
CA PRO A 452 -25.71 -7.77 14.64
C PRO A 452 -26.02 -8.22 16.07
N GLY A 453 -27.30 -8.43 16.36
CA GLY A 453 -27.78 -8.77 17.71
C GLY A 453 -28.32 -7.58 18.51
N TYR A 454 -28.20 -6.34 18.00
CA TYR A 454 -28.83 -5.18 18.60
C TYR A 454 -30.36 -5.34 18.63
N ARG A 455 -30.97 -5.02 19.76
CA ARG A 455 -32.41 -4.96 19.96
C ARG A 455 -32.76 -3.64 20.64
N GLY A 456 -33.43 -2.74 19.95
CA GLY A 456 -33.83 -1.46 20.51
C GLY A 456 -34.33 -0.50 19.44
N GLN A 457 -34.65 0.73 19.83
CA GLN A 457 -35.01 1.79 18.89
C GLN A 457 -33.75 2.53 18.44
N ILE A 458 -33.49 2.56 17.13
CA ILE A 458 -32.38 3.35 16.57
C ILE A 458 -32.77 4.82 16.68
N THR A 459 -31.94 5.61 17.37
CA THR A 459 -32.18 7.04 17.54
C THR A 459 -31.53 7.80 16.39
N LEU A 460 -32.32 8.58 15.65
CA LEU A 460 -31.82 9.53 14.65
C LEU A 460 -31.63 10.88 15.34
N GLU A 461 -30.39 11.28 15.58
CA GLU A 461 -30.08 12.63 16.04
C GLU A 461 -29.89 13.58 14.86
N LEU A 462 -30.56 14.73 14.91
CA LEU A 462 -30.48 15.78 13.91
C LEU A 462 -29.98 17.05 14.59
N SER A 463 -28.82 17.55 14.16
CA SER A 463 -28.31 18.86 14.58
C SER A 463 -28.20 19.77 13.36
N ASN A 464 -28.63 21.03 13.52
CA ASN A 464 -28.40 22.04 12.51
C ASN A 464 -27.03 22.66 12.75
N LEU A 465 -26.06 22.34 11.90
CA LEU A 465 -24.69 22.85 11.99
C LEU A 465 -24.48 24.19 11.25
N GLY A 466 -25.53 24.75 10.63
CA GLY A 466 -25.49 26.01 9.90
C GLY A 466 -26.10 27.19 10.68
N ALA A 467 -25.78 28.42 10.26
CA ALA A 467 -26.32 29.65 10.84
C ALA A 467 -27.80 29.92 10.45
N ALA A 468 -28.31 29.22 9.43
CA ALA A 468 -29.69 29.37 8.94
C ALA A 468 -30.56 28.19 9.41
N PRO A 469 -31.80 28.42 9.86
CA PRO A 469 -32.73 27.34 10.20
C PRO A 469 -33.09 26.48 8.98
N VAL A 470 -32.96 25.16 9.10
CA VAL A 470 -33.45 24.21 8.09
C VAL A 470 -34.83 23.72 8.51
N ALA A 471 -35.86 24.05 7.73
CA ALA A 471 -37.21 23.57 7.95
C ALA A 471 -37.38 22.15 7.36
N LEU A 472 -37.76 21.19 8.20
CA LEU A 472 -38.13 19.85 7.76
C LEU A 472 -39.62 19.79 7.46
N SER A 473 -39.99 19.23 6.31
CA SER A 473 -41.39 19.04 5.90
C SER A 473 -41.76 17.56 5.93
N PRO A 474 -43.02 17.21 6.27
CA PRO A 474 -43.50 15.83 6.15
C PRO A 474 -43.27 15.27 4.75
N GLY A 475 -42.74 14.04 4.66
CA GLY A 475 -42.37 13.39 3.39
C GLY A 475 -40.96 13.71 2.88
N MET A 476 -40.23 14.61 3.54
CA MET A 476 -38.82 14.87 3.23
C MET A 476 -37.97 13.67 3.66
N ARG A 477 -37.16 13.14 2.73
CA ARG A 477 -36.16 12.13 3.04
C ARG A 477 -35.00 12.79 3.79
N ILE A 478 -34.77 12.35 5.03
CA ILE A 478 -33.78 12.95 5.95
C ILE A 478 -32.65 11.98 6.35
N SER A 479 -32.84 10.68 6.12
CA SER A 479 -31.88 9.62 6.43
C SER A 479 -32.23 8.35 5.65
N GLN A 480 -31.26 7.47 5.46
CA GLN A 480 -31.42 6.12 4.93
C GLN A 480 -30.77 5.14 5.92
N VAL A 481 -31.47 4.05 6.21
CA VAL A 481 -30.93 2.91 6.97
C VAL A 481 -30.86 1.72 6.02
N THR A 482 -29.72 1.03 6.01
CA THR A 482 -29.51 -0.18 5.23
C THR A 482 -29.31 -1.33 6.20
N PHE A 483 -30.01 -2.44 5.95
CA PHE A 483 -29.85 -3.69 6.69
C PHE A 483 -29.26 -4.74 5.76
N THR A 484 -28.27 -5.48 6.26
CA THR A 484 -27.68 -6.62 5.56
C THR A 484 -27.97 -7.86 6.39
N GLU A 485 -28.59 -8.87 5.78
CA GLU A 485 -28.84 -10.15 6.43
C GLU A 485 -27.54 -10.95 6.52
N LEU A 486 -27.24 -11.49 7.70
CA LEU A 486 -26.08 -12.36 7.88
C LEU A 486 -26.39 -13.76 7.37
N THR A 487 -25.41 -14.38 6.72
CA THR A 487 -25.49 -15.78 6.27
C THR A 487 -25.30 -16.79 7.40
N SER A 488 -24.79 -16.36 8.56
CA SER A 488 -24.64 -17.15 9.78
C SER A 488 -24.88 -16.28 11.03
N PRO A 489 -25.20 -16.88 12.19
CA PRO A 489 -25.32 -16.13 13.44
C PRO A 489 -24.01 -15.43 13.80
N ALA A 490 -24.09 -14.19 14.31
CA ALA A 490 -22.91 -13.46 14.77
C ALA A 490 -22.24 -14.19 15.94
N GLU A 491 -20.93 -14.41 15.84
CA GLU A 491 -20.14 -15.10 16.89
C GLU A 491 -20.10 -14.33 18.21
N ARG A 492 -20.08 -12.99 18.12
CA ARG A 492 -20.11 -12.07 19.27
C ARG A 492 -21.22 -11.02 19.08
N PRO A 493 -22.49 -11.40 19.32
CA PRO A 493 -23.63 -10.53 19.09
C PRO A 493 -23.59 -9.31 20.03
N TYR A 494 -24.24 -8.22 19.62
CA TYR A 494 -24.41 -7.03 20.46
C TYR A 494 -25.15 -7.39 21.76
N GLY A 495 -24.64 -6.93 22.90
CA GLY A 495 -25.21 -7.24 24.21
C GLY A 495 -24.22 -7.08 25.37
N ALA A 496 -24.68 -7.43 26.58
CA ALA A 496 -23.92 -7.24 27.82
C ALA A 496 -22.57 -7.97 27.84
N GLU A 497 -22.49 -9.16 27.24
CA GLU A 497 -21.23 -9.93 27.12
C GLU A 497 -20.16 -9.24 26.25
N ARG A 498 -20.59 -8.33 25.35
CA ARG A 498 -19.72 -7.50 24.51
C ARG A 498 -19.42 -6.13 25.14
N GLY A 499 -19.98 -5.83 26.31
CA GLY A 499 -19.92 -4.51 26.94
C GLY A 499 -20.79 -3.46 26.25
N SER A 500 -21.78 -3.89 25.46
CA SER A 500 -22.64 -3.01 24.68
C SER A 500 -23.57 -2.16 25.56
N LYS A 501 -23.60 -0.85 25.33
CA LYS A 501 -24.23 0.14 26.24
C LYS A 501 -25.73 0.39 26.00
N TYR A 502 -26.25 0.05 24.82
CA TYR A 502 -27.57 0.49 24.34
C TYR A 502 -28.55 -0.67 24.07
N GLN A 503 -28.27 -1.87 24.57
CA GLN A 503 -29.15 -3.02 24.36
C GLN A 503 -30.48 -2.84 25.09
N GLY A 504 -31.58 -3.06 24.39
CA GLY A 504 -32.94 -2.89 24.90
C GLY A 504 -33.40 -1.44 25.05
N GLN A 505 -32.74 -0.48 24.38
CA GLN A 505 -33.08 0.93 24.50
C GLN A 505 -34.52 1.24 24.00
N GLU A 506 -35.28 1.95 24.85
CA GLU A 506 -36.57 2.55 24.52
C GLU A 506 -36.44 4.08 24.55
N GLY A 507 -36.82 4.74 23.44
CA GLY A 507 -36.78 6.19 23.27
C GLY A 507 -35.39 6.80 23.05
N PRO A 508 -35.32 8.08 22.67
CA PRO A 508 -34.06 8.82 22.63
C PRO A 508 -33.57 9.00 24.06
N GLN A 509 -32.44 8.38 24.39
CA GLN A 509 -31.76 8.58 25.67
C GLN A 509 -30.56 9.49 25.46
N ALA A 510 -30.30 10.39 26.42
CA ALA A 510 -29.11 11.21 26.39
C ALA A 510 -27.87 10.32 26.29
N SER A 511 -26.90 10.74 25.46
CA SER A 511 -25.69 9.99 25.24
C SER A 511 -25.03 9.61 26.56
N ARG A 512 -24.72 8.32 26.73
CA ARG A 512 -24.07 7.81 27.96
C ARG A 512 -22.54 8.02 27.96
N ILE A 513 -22.05 8.79 26.98
CA ILE A 513 -20.67 9.25 26.84
C ILE A 513 -20.13 9.93 28.11
N GLY A 514 -20.98 10.60 28.89
CA GLY A 514 -20.54 11.38 30.06
C GLY A 514 -20.05 10.57 31.27
N GLY A 515 -20.34 9.26 31.33
CA GLY A 515 -19.83 8.35 32.37
C GLY A 515 -18.68 7.47 31.89
N ASP A 516 -18.18 7.71 30.68
CA ASP A 516 -17.07 6.95 30.13
C ASP A 516 -15.73 7.50 30.61
N ASP A 517 -14.87 6.60 31.09
CA ASP A 517 -13.42 6.84 31.23
C ASP A 517 -12.78 7.31 29.89
N GLU A 518 -13.48 7.10 28.77
CA GLU A 518 -13.19 7.55 27.40
C GLU A 518 -13.18 9.07 27.20
N PHE A 519 -13.76 9.86 28.13
CA PHE A 519 -13.81 11.33 28.06
C PHE A 519 -13.36 12.04 29.36
N GLY A 520 -12.74 11.31 30.29
CA GLY A 520 -12.20 11.85 31.54
C GLY A 520 -13.14 11.66 32.73
N GLY A 521 -13.15 10.44 33.29
CA GLY A 521 -13.79 10.13 34.56
C GLY A 521 -13.07 10.78 35.75
N ASP A 522 -13.46 12.01 36.07
CA ASP A 522 -13.75 12.51 37.42
C ASP A 522 -14.23 13.96 37.31
N GLN A 523 -15.52 14.15 37.05
CA GLN A 523 -16.21 15.36 37.50
C GLN A 523 -16.99 14.99 38.75
N THR A 524 -16.33 15.12 39.90
CA THR A 524 -16.99 15.05 41.20
C THR A 524 -18.09 16.11 41.24
N ASP A 525 -19.32 15.64 41.43
CA ASP A 525 -20.48 16.45 41.80
C ASP A 525 -20.14 17.35 42.99
N ALA A 526 -20.02 18.64 42.75
CA ALA A 526 -20.15 19.68 43.75
C ALA A 526 -21.43 20.47 43.49
N GLY A 527 -22.56 19.77 43.51
CA GLY A 527 -23.87 20.36 43.73
C GLY A 527 -24.02 20.69 45.21
N GLY A 528 -23.74 21.94 45.58
CA GLY A 528 -24.13 22.49 46.88
C GLY A 528 -25.65 22.61 46.96
N GLU A 529 -26.26 21.92 47.92
CA GLU A 529 -27.59 22.26 48.42
C GLU A 529 -27.48 23.46 49.39
N ARG A 530 -28.27 24.50 49.09
CA ARG A 530 -28.62 25.70 49.90
C ARG A 530 -27.61 26.84 50.01
#